data_AF-A0A7X6ZWH2-F1
#
_entry.id   AF-A0A7X6ZWH2-F1
#
_cell.length_a   1.000
_cell.length_b   1.000
_cell.length_c   1.000
_cell.angle_alpha   90.00
_cell.angle_beta   90.00
_cell.angle_gamma   90.00
#
_symmetry.space_group_name_H-M   'P 1'
#
loop_
_entity.id
_entity.type
_entity.pdbx_description
1 polymer ?
#
loop_
_entity_poly.entity_id
_entity_poly.type
_entity_poly.pdbx_seq_one_letter_code
_entity_poly.pdbx_strand_id
1 'polypeptide(L)'
;MCNAEDAILIDRDDRVKQLPHSARNNGVGHGQKSVWYVDEPERQKLKDDLLDYVEALINQANSSDEYKHHLHDESRTHIASTKQIYRSQAAKAECIRLKGCHCNVCGFDFEKVYGKLGKDYIEVHHITPIGKLSTAEGYEGTDPQNDLIPLCSNCHSMIHRRKEPYQPDEIKALFGNK
;
A
#
# COMPACT_ATOMS: atom_id res chain seq x y z
N MET A 1 12.99 -0.89 0.17
CA MET A 1 14.29 -0.33 -0.26
C MET A 1 14.68 -1.10 -1.52
N CYS A 2 14.92 -0.42 -2.63
CA CYS A 2 15.30 -1.06 -3.89
C CYS A 2 16.82 -1.28 -3.88
N ASN A 3 17.31 -2.48 -4.17
CA ASN A 3 18.76 -2.73 -4.24
C ASN A 3 19.28 -2.26 -5.62
N ALA A 4 20.49 -1.72 -5.65
CA ALA A 4 21.10 -1.23 -6.89
C ALA A 4 21.33 -2.33 -7.94
N GLU A 5 21.37 -3.58 -7.48
CA GLU A 5 21.57 -4.79 -8.26
C GLU A 5 20.35 -5.12 -9.14
N ASP A 6 19.16 -4.67 -8.72
CA ASP A 6 17.89 -4.88 -9.42
C ASP A 6 17.62 -3.77 -10.48
N ALA A 7 18.55 -2.83 -10.65
CA ALA A 7 18.41 -1.74 -11.58
C ALA A 7 18.83 -2.16 -13.00
N ILE A 8 17.86 -2.23 -13.90
CA ILE A 8 18.11 -2.48 -15.33
C ILE A 8 18.37 -1.15 -16.03
N LEU A 9 19.56 -1.00 -16.61
CA LEU A 9 19.88 0.14 -17.46
C LEU A 9 19.40 -0.14 -18.88
N ILE A 10 18.38 0.60 -19.34
CA ILE A 10 17.88 0.51 -20.72
C ILE A 10 18.99 0.87 -21.69
N ASP A 11 19.15 0.10 -22.77
CA ASP A 11 20.11 0.40 -23.83
C ASP A 11 19.90 1.81 -24.38
N ARG A 12 20.96 2.47 -24.84
CA ARG A 12 20.89 3.85 -25.29
C ARG A 12 19.94 4.02 -26.47
N ASP A 13 19.89 3.04 -27.37
CA ASP A 13 19.12 3.10 -28.59
C ASP A 13 17.62 2.83 -28.33
N ASP A 14 17.29 2.16 -27.22
CA ASP A 14 15.92 1.87 -26.77
C ASP A 14 15.32 3.00 -25.91
N ARG A 15 16.08 4.06 -25.62
CA ARG A 15 15.60 5.21 -24.82
C ARG A 15 14.76 6.14 -25.68
N VAL A 16 13.44 6.00 -25.54
CA VAL A 16 12.45 6.84 -26.24
C VAL A 16 12.52 8.32 -25.81
N LYS A 17 12.97 8.60 -24.58
CA LYS A 17 13.17 9.95 -24.05
C LYS A 17 14.64 10.16 -23.71
N GLN A 18 15.31 11.05 -24.43
CA GLN A 18 16.69 11.42 -24.10
C GLN A 18 16.72 12.56 -23.09
N LEU A 19 17.35 12.29 -21.94
CA LEU A 19 17.65 13.32 -20.96
C LEU A 19 18.86 14.13 -21.42
N PRO A 20 18.85 15.48 -21.27
CA PRO A 20 19.97 16.30 -21.68
C PRO A 20 21.25 15.95 -20.92
N HIS A 21 22.32 15.64 -21.64
CA HIS A 21 23.64 15.44 -21.03
C HIS A 21 24.20 16.74 -20.44
N SER A 22 25.07 16.62 -19.44
CA SER A 22 25.83 17.76 -18.90
C SER A 22 26.70 18.38 -20.00
N ALA A 23 26.39 19.59 -20.44
CA ALA A 23 27.28 20.39 -21.26
C ALA A 23 27.92 21.44 -20.35
N ARG A 24 29.25 21.39 -20.19
CA ARG A 24 29.99 22.34 -19.35
C ARG A 24 29.95 23.79 -19.88
N ASN A 25 29.65 24.00 -21.17
CA ASN A 25 29.94 25.27 -21.84
C ASN A 25 28.72 26.08 -22.29
N ASN A 26 27.50 25.55 -22.22
CA ASN A 26 26.33 26.21 -22.84
C ASN A 26 25.16 26.42 -21.86
N GLY A 27 25.31 26.06 -20.58
CA GLY A 27 24.24 26.16 -19.57
C GLY A 27 23.06 25.19 -19.76
N VAL A 28 22.88 24.65 -20.96
CA VAL A 28 21.82 23.70 -21.31
C VAL A 28 22.37 22.29 -21.21
N GLY A 29 22.45 21.77 -19.99
CA GLY A 29 22.82 20.37 -19.78
C GLY A 29 22.55 19.92 -18.35
N HIS A 30 21.81 18.83 -18.20
CA HIS A 30 21.30 18.35 -16.92
C HIS A 30 22.13 17.17 -16.39
N GLY A 31 23.44 17.34 -16.22
CA GLY A 31 24.27 16.32 -15.58
C GLY A 31 24.26 16.43 -14.07
N GLN A 32 24.21 15.27 -13.39
CA GLN A 32 24.30 14.91 -11.96
C GLN A 32 23.74 15.88 -10.89
N LYS A 33 23.87 17.19 -11.08
CA LYS A 33 23.21 18.27 -10.34
C LYS A 33 21.72 18.42 -10.66
N SER A 34 21.12 17.59 -11.53
CA SER A 34 19.74 17.84 -11.98
C SER A 34 18.65 16.93 -11.43
N VAL A 35 18.97 15.67 -11.13
CA VAL A 35 17.97 14.74 -10.57
C VAL A 35 17.68 15.04 -9.09
N TRP A 36 18.63 15.67 -8.38
CA TRP A 36 18.54 15.91 -6.94
C TRP A 36 17.98 17.28 -6.53
N TYR A 37 17.76 18.20 -7.48
CA TYR A 37 17.21 19.54 -7.20
C TYR A 37 16.00 19.80 -8.11
N VAL A 38 14.88 19.17 -7.77
CA VAL A 38 13.59 19.27 -8.48
C VAL A 38 12.89 20.60 -8.20
N ASP A 39 13.31 21.38 -7.20
CA ASP A 39 12.60 22.57 -6.73
C ASP A 39 12.95 23.87 -7.47
N GLU A 40 13.88 23.84 -8.42
CA GLU A 40 14.25 25.01 -9.23
C GLU A 40 13.14 25.37 -10.25
N PRO A 41 12.71 26.64 -10.37
CA PRO A 41 11.62 27.05 -11.27
C PRO A 41 11.83 26.67 -12.73
N GLU A 42 13.07 26.77 -13.22
CA GLU A 42 13.44 26.44 -14.61
C GLU A 42 13.29 24.95 -14.93
N ARG A 43 13.15 24.10 -13.91
CA ARG A 43 13.11 22.63 -14.02
C ARG A 43 11.75 22.02 -13.70
N GLN A 44 10.78 22.81 -13.22
CA GLN A 44 9.40 22.36 -13.02
C GLN A 44 8.79 21.83 -14.32
N LYS A 45 8.97 22.54 -15.43
CA LYS A 45 8.43 22.11 -16.73
C LYS A 45 8.95 20.73 -17.16
N LEU A 46 10.25 20.49 -17.01
CA LEU A 46 10.84 19.18 -17.36
C LEU A 46 10.36 18.08 -16.42
N LYS A 47 10.19 18.38 -15.13
CA LYS A 47 9.64 17.46 -14.13
C LYS A 47 8.20 17.09 -14.50
N ASP A 48 7.36 18.07 -14.80
CA ASP A 48 5.96 17.86 -15.17
C ASP A 48 5.87 17.05 -16.47
N ASP A 49 6.63 17.41 -17.51
CA ASP A 49 6.71 16.66 -18.77
C ASP A 49 7.16 15.19 -18.57
N LEU A 50 8.04 14.93 -17.59
CA LEU A 50 8.51 13.58 -17.26
C LEU A 50 7.46 12.81 -16.45
N LEU A 51 6.78 13.46 -15.52
CA LEU A 51 5.69 12.85 -14.74
C LEU A 51 4.55 12.45 -15.67
N ASP A 52 4.13 13.35 -16.56
CA ASP A 52 3.09 13.08 -17.56
C ASP A 52 3.47 11.92 -18.48
N TYR A 53 4.74 11.84 -18.90
CA TYR A 53 5.26 10.74 -19.71
C TYR A 53 5.22 9.40 -18.97
N VAL A 54 5.65 9.37 -17.70
CA VAL A 54 5.61 8.17 -16.86
C VAL A 54 4.16 7.74 -16.61
N GLU A 55 3.27 8.67 -16.32
CA GLU A 55 1.85 8.41 -16.10
C GLU A 55 1.18 7.86 -17.37
N ALA A 56 1.50 8.39 -18.55
CA ALA A 56 1.01 7.87 -19.82
C ALA A 56 1.47 6.43 -20.08
N LEU A 57 2.73 6.08 -19.79
CA LEU A 57 3.24 4.71 -19.91
C LEU A 57 2.54 3.75 -18.94
N ILE A 58 2.32 4.18 -17.70
CA ILE A 58 1.57 3.39 -16.70
C ILE A 58 0.14 3.16 -17.17
N ASN A 59 -0.54 4.20 -17.67
CA ASN A 59 -1.91 4.10 -18.16
C ASN A 59 -2.02 3.21 -19.40
N GLN A 60 -1.04 3.27 -20.31
CA GLN A 60 -0.97 2.37 -21.46
C GLN A 60 -0.79 0.91 -21.03
N ALA A 61 0.12 0.64 -20.08
CA ALA A 61 0.31 -0.70 -19.52
C ALA A 61 -0.99 -1.23 -18.88
N ASN A 62 -1.63 -0.40 -18.04
CA ASN A 62 -2.89 -0.75 -17.36
C ASN A 62 -4.07 -0.93 -18.33
N SER A 63 -4.08 -0.23 -19.48
CA SER A 63 -5.15 -0.36 -20.49
C SER A 63 -5.11 -1.69 -21.25
N SER A 64 -4.00 -2.42 -21.16
CA SER A 64 -3.80 -3.73 -21.80
C SER A 64 -4.13 -4.92 -20.89
N ASP A 65 -4.54 -4.68 -19.64
CA ASP A 65 -4.80 -5.72 -18.64
C ASP A 65 -6.15 -6.42 -18.85
N GLU A 66 -6.19 -7.32 -19.84
CA GLU A 66 -7.16 -8.40 -19.86
C GLU A 66 -6.77 -9.44 -18.80
N TYR A 67 -7.51 -9.45 -17.69
CA TYR A 67 -7.36 -10.33 -16.53
C TYR A 67 -7.17 -11.80 -16.94
N LYS A 68 -5.97 -12.37 -16.76
CA LYS A 68 -5.76 -13.83 -16.83
C LYS A 68 -5.07 -14.35 -15.58
N HIS A 69 -5.89 -14.97 -14.74
CA HIS A 69 -5.48 -16.03 -13.82
C HIS A 69 -4.65 -17.07 -14.60
N HIS A 70 -3.45 -17.42 -14.13
CA HIS A 70 -2.95 -18.80 -13.95
C HIS A 70 -1.42 -18.85 -13.72
N LEU A 71 -1.06 -19.44 -12.57
CA LEU A 71 0.01 -20.43 -12.30
C LEU A 71 1.47 -20.14 -12.71
N HIS A 72 2.32 -20.08 -11.68
CA HIS A 72 3.75 -20.44 -11.66
C HIS A 72 4.62 -19.98 -12.86
N ASP A 73 4.75 -18.67 -13.03
CA ASP A 73 5.81 -18.07 -13.82
C ASP A 73 6.61 -17.13 -12.89
N GLU A 74 7.79 -17.58 -12.46
CA GLU A 74 8.67 -16.89 -11.53
C GLU A 74 9.48 -15.75 -12.18
N SER A 75 9.09 -15.30 -13.39
CA SER A 75 9.85 -14.31 -14.15
C SER A 75 9.04 -13.09 -14.61
N ARG A 76 7.89 -12.82 -14.01
CA ARG A 76 7.09 -11.62 -14.34
C ARG A 76 7.41 -10.45 -13.42
N THR A 77 8.08 -9.45 -13.97
CA THR A 77 8.20 -8.13 -13.33
C THR A 77 6.92 -7.33 -13.58
N HIS A 78 6.08 -7.22 -12.56
CA HIS A 78 4.92 -6.32 -12.56
C HIS A 78 5.33 -4.95 -12.00
N ILE A 79 5.15 -3.89 -12.79
CA ILE A 79 5.27 -2.51 -12.31
C ILE A 79 3.88 -2.04 -11.90
N ALA A 80 3.60 -2.05 -10.60
CA ALA A 80 2.34 -1.58 -10.04
C ALA A 80 2.56 -0.26 -9.28
N SER A 81 1.82 0.80 -9.64
CA SER A 81 1.74 2.01 -8.83
C SER A 81 0.94 1.69 -7.55
N THR A 82 1.60 1.73 -6.39
CA THR A 82 0.96 1.44 -5.10
C THR A 82 0.73 2.73 -4.34
N LYS A 83 -0.53 3.12 -4.16
CA LYS A 83 -0.90 4.18 -3.22
C LYS A 83 -0.69 3.66 -1.79
N GLN A 84 0.30 4.19 -1.08
CA GLN A 84 0.51 3.89 0.34
C GLN A 84 -0.43 4.75 1.19
N ILE A 85 -1.25 4.10 2.02
CA ILE A 85 -2.10 4.78 3.00
C ILE A 85 -1.49 4.57 4.38
N TYR A 86 -1.16 5.67 5.06
CA TYR A 86 -0.63 5.64 6.42
C TYR A 86 -1.72 5.19 7.40
N ARG A 87 -1.34 4.33 8.37
CA ARG A 87 -2.24 3.85 9.42
C ARG A 87 -1.86 4.48 10.75
N SER A 88 -2.83 5.06 11.45
CA SER A 88 -2.59 5.75 12.71
C SER A 88 -2.33 4.77 13.86
N GLN A 89 -1.13 4.83 14.43
CA GLN A 89 -0.77 4.07 15.63
C GLN A 89 -1.59 4.49 16.86
N ALA A 90 -1.96 5.78 16.94
CA ALA A 90 -2.83 6.29 18.00
C ALA A 90 -4.24 5.70 17.89
N ALA A 91 -4.80 5.62 16.67
CA ALA A 91 -6.11 5.00 16.46
C ALA A 91 -6.08 3.50 16.80
N LYS A 92 -5.00 2.80 16.45
CA LYS A 92 -4.79 1.41 16.86
C LYS A 92 -4.78 1.26 18.38
N ALA A 93 -3.97 2.05 19.08
CA ALA A 93 -3.86 1.99 20.54
C ALA A 93 -5.20 2.29 21.23
N GLU A 94 -5.92 3.31 20.73
CA GLU A 94 -7.23 3.69 21.27
C GLU A 94 -8.28 2.60 21.02
N CYS A 95 -8.27 1.96 19.85
CA CYS A 95 -9.14 0.82 19.56
C CYS A 95 -8.91 -0.33 20.56
N ILE A 96 -7.65 -0.67 20.83
CA ILE A 96 -7.30 -1.71 21.82
C ILE A 96 -7.71 -1.28 23.23
N ARG A 97 -7.54 0.01 23.59
CA ARG A 97 -7.97 0.54 24.89
C ARG A 97 -9.49 0.44 25.08
N LEU A 98 -10.26 0.76 24.04
CA LEU A 98 -11.73 0.76 24.07
C LEU A 98 -12.32 -0.65 24.02
N LYS A 99 -11.71 -1.56 23.27
CA LYS A 99 -12.29 -2.87 22.92
C LYS A 99 -11.56 -4.07 23.52
N GLY A 100 -10.39 -3.85 24.12
CA GLY A 100 -9.54 -4.87 24.71
C GLY A 100 -8.55 -5.52 23.73
N CYS A 101 -7.58 -6.23 24.31
CA CYS A 101 -6.53 -6.95 23.56
C CYS A 101 -6.90 -8.44 23.37
N HIS A 102 -8.11 -8.70 22.88
CA HIS A 102 -8.59 -10.05 22.54
C HIS A 102 -9.42 -9.98 21.26
N CYS A 103 -9.65 -11.13 20.61
CA CYS A 103 -10.41 -11.19 19.37
C CYS A 103 -11.90 -10.94 19.63
N ASN A 104 -12.48 -9.91 19.01
CA ASN A 104 -13.90 -9.58 19.16
C ASN A 104 -14.86 -10.51 18.42
N VAL A 105 -14.32 -11.43 17.61
CA VAL A 105 -15.08 -12.45 16.90
C VAL A 105 -15.13 -13.75 17.72
N CYS A 106 -13.98 -14.35 18.03
CA CYS A 106 -13.92 -15.68 18.66
C CYS A 106 -13.46 -15.67 20.13
N GLY A 107 -13.14 -14.50 20.70
CA GLY A 107 -12.68 -14.38 22.09
C GLY A 107 -11.23 -14.82 22.34
N PHE A 108 -10.50 -15.24 21.30
CA PHE A 108 -9.10 -15.66 21.43
C PHE A 108 -8.22 -14.54 22.00
N ASP A 109 -7.38 -14.89 22.96
CA ASP A 109 -6.50 -13.99 23.69
C ASP A 109 -5.08 -14.57 23.66
N PHE A 110 -4.16 -13.84 23.02
CA PHE A 110 -2.80 -14.33 22.82
C PHE A 110 -2.03 -14.43 24.13
N GLU A 111 -2.24 -13.52 25.08
CA GLU A 111 -1.56 -13.57 26.37
C GLU A 111 -2.04 -14.75 27.21
N LYS A 112 -3.34 -15.04 27.19
CA LYS A 112 -3.88 -16.22 27.90
C LYS A 112 -3.37 -17.54 27.34
N VAL A 113 -3.14 -17.63 26.03
CA VAL A 113 -2.73 -18.89 25.37
C VAL A 113 -1.22 -19.05 25.32
N TYR A 114 -0.47 -17.98 25.03
CA TYR A 114 0.97 -18.00 24.81
C TYR A 114 1.78 -17.34 25.94
N GLY A 115 1.12 -16.88 27.00
CA GLY A 115 1.76 -16.18 28.11
C GLY A 115 2.42 -14.87 27.66
N LYS A 116 3.59 -14.57 28.21
CA LYS A 116 4.33 -13.32 27.95
C LYS A 116 4.60 -13.05 26.46
N LEU A 117 4.69 -14.09 25.63
CA LEU A 117 4.90 -13.93 24.20
C LEU A 117 3.71 -13.25 23.50
N GLY A 118 2.50 -13.50 23.99
CA GLY A 118 1.27 -12.94 23.44
C GLY A 118 0.81 -11.64 24.09
N LYS A 119 1.58 -11.11 25.05
CA LYS A 119 1.23 -9.89 25.77
C LYS A 119 1.13 -8.70 24.81
N ASP A 120 0.06 -7.92 24.96
CA ASP A 120 -0.23 -6.73 24.16
C ASP A 120 -0.29 -6.99 22.63
N TYR A 121 -0.45 -8.25 22.22
CA TYR A 121 -0.48 -8.65 20.81
C TYR A 121 -1.91 -8.94 20.33
N ILE A 122 -2.35 -8.14 19.36
CA ILE A 122 -3.58 -8.35 18.60
C ILE A 122 -3.47 -7.60 17.25
N GLU A 123 -4.15 -8.10 16.23
CA GLU A 123 -4.27 -7.42 14.94
C GLU A 123 -5.49 -6.50 14.96
N VAL A 124 -5.36 -5.27 14.44
CA VAL A 124 -6.49 -4.32 14.35
C VAL A 124 -6.88 -4.16 12.89
N HIS A 125 -8.13 -4.50 12.60
CA HIS A 125 -8.71 -4.52 11.27
C HIS A 125 -9.61 -3.30 11.05
N HIS A 126 -9.63 -2.75 9.83
CA HIS A 126 -10.62 -1.74 9.46
C HIS A 126 -11.87 -2.45 8.94
N ILE A 127 -13.00 -2.31 9.63
CA ILE A 127 -14.29 -2.93 9.30
C ILE A 127 -14.73 -2.58 7.88
N THR A 128 -14.64 -1.30 7.54
CA THR A 128 -14.72 -0.81 6.16
C THR A 128 -13.29 -0.66 5.63
N PRO A 129 -12.92 -1.27 4.48
CA PRO A 129 -11.57 -1.19 3.94
C PRO A 129 -11.07 0.25 3.83
N ILE A 130 -9.88 0.53 4.37
CA ILE A 130 -9.32 1.90 4.40
C ILE A 130 -9.22 2.54 3.02
N GLY A 131 -8.99 1.74 1.96
CA GLY A 131 -8.97 2.23 0.58
C GLY A 131 -10.32 2.81 0.12
N LYS A 132 -11.44 2.32 0.65
CA LYS A 132 -12.78 2.87 0.41
C LYS A 132 -13.11 4.02 1.36
N LEU A 133 -12.74 3.86 2.64
CA LEU A 133 -13.02 4.85 3.68
C LEU A 133 -12.30 6.18 3.42
N SER A 134 -11.02 6.12 3.05
CA SER A 134 -10.19 7.31 2.80
C SER A 134 -10.57 8.13 1.56
N THR A 135 -11.48 7.63 0.73
CA THR A 135 -12.02 8.33 -0.44
C THR A 135 -13.48 8.74 -0.27
N ALA A 136 -14.09 8.45 0.89
CA ALA A 136 -15.46 8.83 1.17
C ALA A 136 -15.56 10.34 1.45
N GLU A 137 -16.67 10.95 1.01
CA GLU A 137 -16.97 12.34 1.35
C GLU A 137 -17.12 12.50 2.86
N GLY A 138 -16.49 13.53 3.43
CA GLY A 138 -16.54 13.79 4.88
C GLY A 138 -15.64 12.89 5.73
N TYR A 139 -14.71 12.15 5.14
CA TYR A 139 -13.71 11.40 5.92
C TYR A 139 -12.70 12.35 6.58
N GLU A 140 -12.78 12.48 7.91
CA GLU A 140 -11.88 13.33 8.72
C GLU A 140 -10.76 12.54 9.41
N GLY A 141 -10.79 11.21 9.31
CA GLY A 141 -9.83 10.31 9.96
C GLY A 141 -10.49 9.01 10.41
N THR A 142 -9.67 8.04 10.80
CA THR A 142 -10.17 6.75 11.31
C THR A 142 -10.73 6.92 12.72
N ASP A 143 -12.01 6.59 12.91
CA ASP A 143 -12.66 6.48 14.20
C ASP A 143 -12.27 5.14 14.88
N PRO A 144 -11.51 5.15 15.98
CA PRO A 144 -11.07 3.91 16.65
C PRO A 144 -12.22 3.05 17.18
N GLN A 145 -13.37 3.67 17.48
CA GLN A 145 -14.54 2.99 18.02
C GLN A 145 -15.38 2.36 16.91
N ASN A 146 -15.55 3.03 15.78
CA ASN A 146 -16.51 2.59 14.76
C ASN A 146 -15.84 1.95 13.53
N ASP A 147 -14.62 2.36 13.17
CA ASP A 147 -13.96 1.86 11.97
C ASP A 147 -13.05 0.66 12.24
N LEU A 148 -12.59 0.48 13.47
CA LEU A 148 -11.56 -0.48 13.83
C LEU A 148 -12.09 -1.62 14.70
N ILE A 149 -11.51 -2.81 14.57
CA ILE A 149 -11.83 -3.95 15.42
C ILE A 149 -10.60 -4.83 15.70
N PRO A 150 -10.32 -5.20 16.97
CA PRO A 150 -9.28 -6.19 17.31
C PRO A 150 -9.70 -7.61 16.93
N LEU A 151 -8.80 -8.33 16.24
CA LEU A 151 -8.99 -9.69 15.75
C LEU A 151 -7.73 -10.53 15.94
N CYS A 152 -7.88 -11.84 16.14
CA CYS A 152 -6.76 -12.76 16.04
C CYS A 152 -6.39 -13.04 14.57
N SER A 153 -5.15 -13.50 14.35
CA SER A 153 -4.62 -13.77 13.01
C SER A 153 -5.49 -14.72 12.18
N ASN A 154 -6.14 -15.69 12.83
CA ASN A 154 -7.06 -16.62 12.15
C ASN A 154 -8.34 -15.92 11.67
N CYS A 155 -9.03 -15.19 12.56
CA CYS A 155 -10.25 -14.46 12.19
C CYS A 155 -9.96 -13.35 11.18
N HIS A 156 -8.85 -12.62 11.34
CA HIS A 156 -8.45 -11.60 10.39
C HIS A 156 -8.19 -12.20 9.01
N SER A 157 -7.49 -13.34 8.95
CA SER A 157 -7.30 -14.07 7.70
C SER A 157 -8.62 -14.52 7.08
N MET A 158 -9.58 -15.01 7.88
CA MET A 158 -10.89 -15.45 7.38
C MET A 158 -11.72 -14.30 6.81
N ILE A 159 -11.67 -13.11 7.42
CA ILE A 159 -12.36 -11.92 6.91
C ILE A 159 -11.92 -11.58 5.48
N HIS A 160 -10.65 -11.78 5.13
CA HIS A 160 -10.10 -11.44 3.81
C HIS A 160 -10.16 -12.58 2.77
N ARG A 161 -10.88 -13.68 3.03
CA ARG A 161 -10.96 -14.82 2.08
C ARG A 161 -11.79 -14.54 0.83
N ARG A 162 -12.46 -13.39 0.73
CA ARG A 162 -13.17 -12.91 -0.47
C ARG A 162 -12.73 -11.47 -0.78
N LYS A 163 -12.92 -11.02 -2.04
CA LYS A 163 -12.48 -9.68 -2.51
C LYS A 163 -13.04 -8.54 -1.65
N GLU A 164 -14.32 -8.64 -1.28
CA GLU A 164 -14.98 -7.71 -0.37
C GLU A 164 -14.96 -8.31 1.03
N PRO A 165 -14.20 -7.79 2.02
CA PRO A 165 -14.05 -8.48 3.30
C PRO A 165 -15.38 -8.84 3.98
N TYR A 166 -15.39 -9.96 4.71
CA TYR A 166 -16.52 -10.32 5.58
C TYR A 166 -16.64 -9.31 6.73
N GLN A 167 -17.87 -8.95 7.08
CA GLN A 167 -18.13 -8.22 8.31
C GLN A 167 -17.80 -9.12 9.51
N PRO A 168 -17.30 -8.56 10.63
CA PRO A 168 -16.97 -9.34 11.82
C PRO A 168 -18.13 -10.22 12.29
N ASP A 169 -19.37 -9.72 12.22
CA ASP A 169 -20.56 -10.48 12.61
C ASP A 169 -20.87 -11.66 11.67
N GLU A 170 -20.56 -11.55 10.38
CA GLU A 170 -20.67 -12.69 9.44
C GLU A 170 -19.75 -13.83 9.89
N ILE A 171 -18.49 -13.51 10.22
CA ILE A 171 -17.54 -14.52 10.71
C ILE A 171 -17.96 -15.06 12.07
N LYS A 172 -18.45 -14.20 12.96
CA LYS A 172 -18.91 -14.58 14.31
C LYS A 172 -20.06 -15.60 14.26
N ALA A 173 -21.00 -15.41 13.34
CA ALA A 173 -22.10 -16.34 13.13
C ALA A 173 -21.63 -17.76 12.72
N LEU A 174 -20.47 -17.89 12.06
CA LEU A 174 -19.91 -19.19 11.68
C LEU A 174 -19.34 -19.98 12.87
N PHE A 175 -18.96 -19.31 13.96
CA PHE A 175 -18.46 -19.96 15.18
C PHE A 175 -19.58 -20.48 16.08
N GLY A 176 -20.77 -19.87 16.06
CA GLY A 176 -21.91 -20.25 16.89
C GLY A 176 -22.64 -21.52 16.47
N ASN A 177 -22.23 -22.16 15.38
CA ASN A 177 -22.78 -23.43 14.89
C ASN A 177 -21.93 -24.65 15.30
N LYS A 178 -21.23 -24.57 16.44
CA LYS A 178 -20.46 -25.68 17.01
C LYS A 178 -20.85 -25.94 18.46
#